data_AF-W6RAM2-F1
#
_entry.id   AF-W6RAM2-F1
#
_cell.length_a   1.000
_cell.length_b   1.000
_cell.length_c   1.000
_cell.angle_alpha   90.00
_cell.angle_beta   90.00
_cell.angle_gamma   90.00
#
_symmetry.space_group_name_H-M   'P 1'
#
loop_
_entity.id
_entity.type
_entity.pdbx_description
1 polymer ?
#
loop_
_entity_poly.entity_id
_entity_poly.type
_entity_poly.pdbx_seq_one_letter_code
_entity_poly.pdbx_strand_id
1 'polypeptide(L)'
;MFDLRAHLARQRKFSRKTFGPGPRTAGVLDHMRKELLEIEANPDDLEEWVDEMLLTFDGALRRGFSPDQIVAAIEAKQTKNEGRVWPNWRAADPDKAIEHVRGVND
;
A
#
# COMPACT_ATOMS: atom_id res chain seq x y z
N MET A 1 13.74 -17.54 -0.76
CA MET A 1 12.39 -17.01 -1.04
C MET A 1 12.11 -15.86 -0.09
N PHE A 2 11.47 -14.79 -0.54
CA PHE A 2 11.16 -13.64 0.31
C PHE A 2 9.99 -13.96 1.25
N ASP A 3 10.12 -13.60 2.52
CA ASP A 3 9.05 -13.72 3.53
C ASP A 3 8.58 -12.31 3.92
N LEU A 4 7.42 -11.91 3.40
CA LEU A 4 6.83 -10.60 3.65
C LEU A 4 6.51 -10.42 5.15
N ARG A 5 6.02 -11.46 5.83
CA ARG A 5 5.67 -11.37 7.26
C ARG A 5 6.91 -11.09 8.10
N ALA A 6 8.00 -11.80 7.85
CA ALA A 6 9.28 -11.56 8.52
C ALA A 6 9.85 -10.17 8.17
N HIS A 7 9.72 -9.74 6.91
CA HIS A 7 10.14 -8.41 6.49
C HIS A 7 9.39 -7.30 7.24
N LEU A 8 8.05 -7.37 7.34
CA LEU A 8 7.23 -6.38 8.06
C LEU A 8 7.59 -6.31 9.54
N ALA A 9 7.90 -7.45 10.17
CA ALA A 9 8.37 -7.48 11.55
C ALA A 9 9.71 -6.75 11.71
N ARG A 10 10.65 -6.95 10.78
CA ARG A 10 11.95 -6.24 10.73
C ARG A 10 11.75 -4.74 10.48
N GLN A 11 10.88 -4.38 9.55
CA GLN A 11 10.54 -2.99 9.21
C GLN A 11 9.98 -2.24 10.43
N ARG A 12 9.00 -2.82 11.14
CA ARG A 12 8.43 -2.24 12.36
C ARG A 12 9.50 -1.94 13.42
N LYS A 13 10.47 -2.86 13.59
CA LYS A 13 11.57 -2.67 14.54
C LYS A 13 12.47 -1.51 14.14
N PHE A 14 12.85 -1.44 12.86
CA PHE A 14 13.65 -0.34 12.32
C PHE A 14 12.91 1.00 12.47
N SER A 15 11.68 1.08 11.95
CA SER A 15 10.87 2.30 11.94
C SER A 15 10.64 2.88 13.34
N ARG A 16 10.31 2.04 14.34
CA ARG A 16 10.15 2.48 15.73
C ARG A 16 11.46 2.99 16.34
N LYS A 17 12.60 2.37 16.00
CA LYS A 17 13.92 2.78 16.48
C LYS A 17 14.34 4.10 15.85
N THR A 18 14.12 4.28 14.55
CA THR A 18 14.62 5.41 13.78
C THR A 18 13.71 6.64 13.90
N PHE A 19 12.40 6.47 13.77
CA PHE A 19 11.43 7.56 13.69
C PHE A 19 10.55 7.69 14.95
N GLY A 20 10.86 6.88 15.97
CA GLY A 20 10.19 6.89 17.26
C GLY A 20 8.83 6.17 17.29
N PRO A 21 8.22 6.05 18.48
CA PRO A 21 6.98 5.33 18.69
C PRO A 21 5.74 6.13 18.25
N GLY A 22 4.58 5.48 18.35
CA GLY A 22 3.28 6.08 18.14
C GLY A 22 2.75 5.97 16.70
N PRO A 23 1.50 6.41 16.47
CA PRO A 23 0.81 6.22 15.20
C PRO A 23 1.42 7.00 14.04
N ARG A 24 1.99 8.20 14.31
CA ARG A 24 2.68 9.08 13.32
C ARG A 24 1.93 9.26 11.98
N THR A 25 0.60 9.07 11.97
CA THR A 25 -0.18 8.96 10.73
C THR A 25 -0.05 10.19 9.85
N ALA A 26 -0.09 11.40 10.43
CA ALA A 26 0.11 12.63 9.67
C ALA A 26 1.50 12.71 8.99
N GLY A 27 2.56 12.26 9.68
CA GLY A 27 3.91 12.25 9.12
C GLY A 27 4.10 11.19 8.03
N VAL A 28 3.55 9.99 8.21
CA VAL A 28 3.56 8.94 7.18
C VAL A 28 2.81 9.39 5.93
N LEU A 29 1.62 9.99 6.10
CA LEU A 29 0.83 10.53 4.98
C LEU A 29 1.50 11.73 4.31
N ASP A 30 2.22 12.57 5.06
CA ASP A 30 3.04 13.64 4.46
C ASP A 30 4.14 13.06 3.57
N HIS A 31 4.81 12.00 4.04
CA HIS A 31 5.87 11.35 3.28
C HIS A 31 5.33 10.65 2.02
N MET A 32 4.24 9.89 2.12
CA MET A 32 3.60 9.26 0.94
C MET A 32 3.29 10.28 -0.17
N ARG A 33 2.83 11.49 0.19
CA ARG A 33 2.57 12.53 -0.82
C ARG A 33 3.84 13.01 -1.54
N LYS A 34 5.00 12.94 -0.89
CA LYS A 34 6.29 13.27 -1.52
C LYS A 34 6.72 12.15 -2.46
N GLU A 35 6.65 10.90 -1.99
CA GLU A 35 6.98 9.73 -2.82
C GLU A 35 6.11 9.62 -4.08
N LEU A 36 4.82 9.97 -3.99
CA LEU A 36 3.97 10.05 -5.18
C LEU A 36 4.48 11.07 -6.22
N LEU A 37 5.06 12.20 -5.79
CA LEU A 37 5.66 13.18 -6.71
C LEU A 37 6.98 12.65 -7.30
N GLU A 38 7.74 11.86 -6.54
CA GLU A 38 8.98 11.23 -7.00
C GLU A 38 8.68 10.14 -8.05
N ILE A 39 7.64 9.33 -7.83
CA ILE A 39 7.09 8.39 -8.82
C ILE A 39 6.62 9.13 -10.09
N GLU A 40 5.91 10.26 -9.95
CA GLU A 40 5.48 11.07 -11.11
C GLU A 40 6.68 11.60 -11.92
N ALA A 41 7.77 11.96 -11.24
CA ALA A 41 8.98 12.48 -11.87
C ALA A 41 9.83 11.39 -12.54
N ASN A 42 9.88 10.18 -11.98
CA ASN A 42 10.70 9.08 -12.47
C ASN A 42 10.02 7.70 -12.30
N PRO A 43 8.95 7.42 -13.07
CA PRO A 43 8.14 6.21 -12.88
C PRO A 43 8.86 4.91 -13.24
N ASP A 44 9.97 4.99 -13.99
CA ASP A 44 10.80 3.85 -14.36
C ASP A 44 11.78 3.44 -13.24
N ASP A 45 11.87 4.24 -12.16
CA ASP A 45 12.66 3.91 -10.99
C ASP A 45 11.85 3.05 -10.01
N LEU A 46 12.27 1.79 -9.88
CA LEU A 46 11.64 0.83 -8.98
C LEU A 46 11.74 1.25 -7.51
N GLU A 47 12.79 1.97 -7.12
CA GLU A 47 12.99 2.35 -5.72
C GLU A 47 11.87 3.27 -5.21
N GLU A 48 11.40 4.20 -6.04
CA GLU A 48 10.30 5.13 -5.71
C GLU A 48 8.98 4.39 -5.43
N TRP A 49 8.68 3.37 -6.23
CA TRP A 49 7.52 2.49 -5.98
C TRP A 49 7.67 1.69 -4.69
N VAL A 50 8.90 1.24 -4.39
CA VAL A 50 9.18 0.48 -3.17
C VAL A 50 9.07 1.38 -1.93
N ASP A 51 9.47 2.64 -2.00
CA ASP A 51 9.35 3.58 -0.90
C ASP A 51 7.87 3.83 -0.53
N GLU A 52 6.99 4.02 -1.51
CA GLU A 52 5.54 4.12 -1.26
C GLU A 52 4.97 2.83 -0.63
N MET A 53 5.42 1.65 -1.07
CA MET A 53 5.02 0.37 -0.45
C MET A 53 5.50 0.28 1.01
N LEU A 54 6.74 0.66 1.29
CA LEU A 54 7.30 0.64 2.64
C LEU A 54 6.55 1.62 3.55
N LEU A 55 6.25 2.83 3.09
CA LEU A 55 5.47 3.81 3.85
C LEU A 55 4.05 3.30 4.13
N THR A 56 3.42 2.66 3.14
CA THR A 56 2.08 2.05 3.29
C THR A 56 2.07 0.99 4.39
N PHE A 57 3.06 0.10 4.38
CA PHE A 57 3.22 -0.89 5.44
C PHE A 57 3.53 -0.27 6.80
N ASP A 58 4.39 0.74 6.85
CA ASP A 58 4.72 1.42 8.11
C ASP A 58 3.47 2.08 8.72
N GLY A 59 2.65 2.73 7.90
CA GLY A 59 1.37 3.29 8.31
C GLY A 59 0.48 2.25 8.98
N ALA A 60 0.27 1.09 8.32
CA ALA A 60 -0.53 0.00 8.88
C ALA A 60 0.07 -0.56 10.19
N LEU A 61 1.37 -0.83 10.22
CA LEU A 61 2.08 -1.35 11.40
C LEU A 61 1.97 -0.39 12.60
N ARG A 62 2.03 0.92 12.35
CA ARG A 62 1.89 1.96 13.39
C ARG A 62 0.46 2.13 13.90
N ARG A 63 -0.55 1.70 13.13
CA ARG A 63 -1.95 1.59 13.58
C ARG A 63 -2.21 0.34 14.42
N GLY A 64 -1.21 -0.52 14.61
CA GLY A 64 -1.28 -1.69 15.47
C GLY A 64 -1.64 -2.98 14.74
N PHE A 65 -1.78 -2.94 13.41
CA PHE A 65 -1.99 -4.16 12.63
C PHE A 65 -0.72 -5.01 12.66
N SER A 66 -0.88 -6.31 12.90
CA SER A 66 0.23 -7.26 12.90
C SER A 66 0.67 -7.58 11.46
N PRO A 67 1.92 -8.04 11.26
CA PRO A 67 2.34 -8.60 9.98
C PRO A 67 1.37 -9.64 9.40
N ASP A 68 0.80 -10.52 10.23
CA ASP A 68 -0.21 -11.50 9.79
C ASP A 68 -1.48 -10.84 9.27
N GLN A 69 -1.99 -9.86 10.01
CA GLN A 69 -3.20 -9.16 9.63
C GLN A 69 -3.01 -8.44 8.29
N ILE A 70 -1.83 -7.85 8.07
CA ILE A 70 -1.49 -7.18 6.81
C ILE A 70 -1.42 -8.19 5.67
N VAL A 71 -0.68 -9.29 5.82
CA VAL A 71 -0.55 -10.32 4.77
C VAL A 71 -1.92 -10.94 4.43
N ALA A 72 -2.69 -11.31 5.44
CA ALA A 72 -4.05 -11.85 5.23
C ALA A 72 -4.99 -10.81 4.60
N ALA A 73 -4.86 -9.53 4.96
CA ALA A 73 -5.66 -8.46 4.37
C ALA A 73 -5.32 -8.20 2.90
N ILE A 74 -4.04 -8.31 2.51
CA ILE A 74 -3.64 -8.22 1.10
C ILE A 74 -4.32 -9.32 0.30
N GLU A 75 -4.19 -10.58 0.74
CA GLU A 75 -4.78 -11.74 0.06
C GLU A 75 -6.31 -11.61 -0.02
N ALA A 76 -6.97 -11.35 1.11
CA ALA A 76 -8.42 -11.19 1.16
C ALA A 76 -8.90 -10.02 0.28
N LYS A 77 -8.16 -8.90 0.25
CA LYS A 77 -8.50 -7.75 -0.58
C LYS A 77 -8.34 -8.04 -2.06
N GLN A 78 -7.30 -8.77 -2.44
CA GLN A 78 -7.08 -9.20 -3.82
C GLN A 78 -8.21 -10.14 -4.28
N THR A 79 -8.51 -11.18 -3.50
CA THR A 79 -9.63 -12.10 -3.78
C THR A 79 -10.96 -11.35 -3.91
N LYS A 80 -11.21 -10.37 -3.02
CA LYS A 80 -12.41 -9.51 -3.12
C LYS A 80 -12.42 -8.70 -4.42
N ASN A 81 -11.28 -8.15 -4.84
CA ASN A 81 -11.19 -7.38 -6.07
C ASN A 81 -11.39 -8.25 -7.32
N GLU A 82 -10.90 -9.49 -7.31
CA GLU A 82 -11.10 -10.47 -8.38
C GLU A 82 -12.56 -10.92 -8.52
N GLY A 83 -13.30 -10.95 -7.41
CA GLY A 83 -14.74 -11.26 -7.40
C GLY A 83 -15.67 -10.11 -7.82
N ARG A 84 -15.13 -8.90 -8.04
CA ARG A 84 -15.93 -7.72 -8.44
C ARG A 84 -16.17 -7.67 -9.94
N VAL A 85 -17.21 -6.91 -10.31
CA VAL A 85 -17.45 -6.56 -11.71
C VAL A 85 -16.72 -5.27 -12.04
N TRP A 86 -15.89 -5.32 -13.08
CA TRP A 86 -15.11 -4.19 -13.57
C TRP A 86 -15.55 -3.81 -14.98
N PRO A 87 -15.59 -2.51 -15.33
CA PRO A 87 -15.86 -2.08 -16.69
C PRO A 87 -14.72 -2.47 -17.64
N ASN A 88 -14.99 -2.49 -18.95
CA ASN A 88 -13.98 -2.76 -19.95
C ASN A 88 -12.93 -1.65 -19.98
N TRP A 89 -11.72 -1.96 -19.52
CA TRP A 89 -10.60 -1.00 -19.46
C TRP A 89 -10.23 -0.39 -20.81
N ARG A 90 -10.53 -1.07 -21.94
CA ARG A 90 -10.26 -0.54 -23.29
C ARG A 90 -11.09 0.68 -23.66
N ALA A 91 -12.19 0.90 -22.96
CA ALA A 91 -13.08 2.04 -23.15
C ALA A 91 -12.88 3.13 -22.09
N ALA A 92 -11.96 2.93 -21.14
CA ALA A 92 -11.63 3.90 -20.12
C ALA A 92 -10.47 4.80 -20.57
N ASP A 93 -10.43 6.02 -20.04
CA ASP A 93 -9.27 6.90 -20.16
C ASP A 93 -8.09 6.26 -19.39
N PRO A 94 -6.94 5.96 -20.03
CA PRO A 94 -5.80 5.32 -19.38
C PRO A 94 -5.20 6.15 -18.25
N ASP A 95 -5.44 7.48 -18.23
CA ASP A 95 -4.93 8.40 -17.21
C ASP A 95 -5.94 8.66 -16.07
N LYS A 96 -7.01 7.85 -15.99
CA LYS A 96 -8.04 7.94 -14.95
C LYS A 96 -8.24 6.61 -14.24
N ALA A 97 -8.66 6.71 -12.99
CA ALA A 97 -9.00 5.54 -12.19
C ALA A 97 -10.20 4.79 -12.78
N ILE A 98 -10.08 3.47 -12.88
CA ILE A 98 -11.20 2.57 -13.12
C ILE A 98 -11.75 2.10 -11.77
N GLU A 99 -13.04 2.32 -11.52
CA GLU A 99 -13.74 1.80 -10.34
C GLU A 99 -14.56 0.55 -10.70
N HIS A 100 -14.79 -0.31 -9.71
CA HIS A 100 -15.73 -1.43 -9.80
C HIS A 100 -17.16 -0.89 -9.87
N VAL A 101 -18.06 -1.68 -10.48
CA VAL A 101 -19.49 -1.34 -10.56
C VAL A 101 -20.10 -1.47 -9.16
N ARG A 102 -20.53 -0.34 -8.58
CA ARG A 102 -21.15 -0.30 -7.25
C ARG A 102 -22.52 -0.98 -7.26
N GLY A 103 -22.88 -1.60 -6.14
CA GLY A 103 -24.14 -2.33 -5.97
C GLY A 103 -24.12 -3.74 -6.55
N VAL A 104 -22.98 -4.21 -7.06
CA VAL A 104 -22.82 -5.56 -7.61
C VAL A 104 -21.66 -6.26 -6.89
N ASN A 105 -21.98 -7.29 -6.09
CA ASN A 105 -21.01 -8.09 -5.32
C ASN A 105 -20.07 -7.25 -4.41
N ASP A 106 -20.63 -6.29 -3.67
CA ASP A 106 -19.89 -5.39 -2.76
C ASP A 106 -19.47 -6.01 -1.42
#